data_AF-A0A536CYJ0-F1
#
_entry.id   AF-A0A536CYJ0-F1
#
_cell.length_a   1.000
_cell.length_b   1.000
_cell.length_c   1.000
_cell.angle_alpha   90.00
_cell.angle_beta   90.00
_cell.angle_gamma   90.00
#
_symmetry.space_group_name_H-M   'P 1'
#
loop_
_entity.id
_entity.type
_entity.pdbx_description
1 polymer ?
#
loop_
_entity_poly.entity_id
_entity_poly.type
_entity_poly.pdbx_seq_one_letter_code
_entity_poly.pdbx_strand_id
1 'polypeptide(L)'
;MPEAVIVATARTPMGRYGGQLKDVRADDLAAIALKEAVSRAGVEPKDVDDVILGCANQAGEDNRNVARMALLLAGFPVEVPGQTVNRLCGSGMQATIAAAREIQAGAADVIVAGGVESMTRAPWVMAKPDGPYPRGPQTAYDTALGWRLVNPRMAAMYGTLQMGETAERVAQKYEVSREDQDAFALRSHQRALAAQRSGRLAEEIVPVEVLQKKGEALRLVDDEGPRADTSLEALAKL
;
A
#
# COMPACT_ATOMS: atom_id res chain seq x y z
N MET A 1 -31.35 -6.26 4.69
CA MET A 1 -30.22 -5.43 4.22
C MET A 1 -29.54 -6.20 3.10
N PRO A 2 -29.12 -5.56 2.00
CA PRO A 2 -28.32 -6.21 0.97
C PRO A 2 -27.10 -6.91 1.58
N GLU A 3 -26.70 -8.03 1.00
CA GLU A 3 -25.49 -8.75 1.41
C GLU A 3 -24.30 -8.29 0.55
N ALA A 4 -23.22 -7.85 1.20
CA ALA A 4 -22.00 -7.46 0.51
C ALA A 4 -21.11 -8.70 0.27
N VAL A 5 -20.72 -8.94 -0.98
CA VAL A 5 -19.88 -10.06 -1.40
C VAL A 5 -18.68 -9.57 -2.20
N ILE A 6 -17.59 -10.36 -2.22
CA ILE A 6 -16.41 -10.09 -3.05
C ILE A 6 -16.53 -10.96 -4.31
N VAL A 7 -16.63 -10.31 -5.48
CA VAL A 7 -16.81 -11.00 -6.77
C VAL A 7 -15.52 -11.16 -7.57
N ALA A 8 -14.51 -10.31 -7.31
CA ALA A 8 -13.21 -10.38 -7.94
C ALA A 8 -12.13 -9.69 -7.09
N THR A 9 -10.87 -10.06 -7.34
CA THR A 9 -9.70 -9.44 -6.72
C THR A 9 -8.55 -9.32 -7.72
N ALA A 10 -7.74 -8.29 -7.57
CA ALA A 10 -6.52 -8.09 -8.33
C ALA A 10 -5.51 -7.28 -7.49
N ARG A 11 -4.22 -7.57 -7.63
CA ARG A 11 -3.13 -6.78 -7.05
C ARG A 11 -1.93 -6.73 -7.97
N THR A 12 -1.11 -5.70 -7.90
CA THR A 12 0.22 -5.74 -8.54
C THR A 12 1.18 -6.64 -7.74
N PRO A 13 2.36 -7.00 -8.30
CA PRO A 13 3.44 -7.54 -7.49
C PRO A 13 3.87 -6.53 -6.41
N MET A 14 4.44 -7.02 -5.33
CA MET A 14 5.07 -6.22 -4.28
C MET A 14 6.56 -6.05 -4.58
N GLY A 15 6.99 -4.79 -4.74
CA GLY A 15 8.41 -4.44 -4.91
C GLY A 15 9.10 -4.14 -3.58
N ARG A 16 10.44 -4.28 -3.54
CA ARG A 16 11.25 -3.80 -2.42
C ARG A 16 11.39 -2.27 -2.48
N TYR A 17 11.78 -1.66 -1.36
CA TYR A 17 12.15 -0.24 -1.33
C TYR A 17 13.33 0.01 -2.29
N GLY A 18 13.16 0.93 -3.24
CA GLY A 18 14.15 1.16 -4.31
C GLY A 18 14.31 0.00 -5.31
N GLY A 19 13.40 -0.98 -5.29
CA GLY A 19 13.45 -2.21 -6.08
C GLY A 19 12.71 -2.11 -7.42
N GLN A 20 12.08 -3.21 -7.84
CA GLN A 20 11.57 -3.39 -9.20
C GLN A 20 10.46 -2.38 -9.60
N LEU A 21 9.72 -1.83 -8.64
CA LEU A 21 8.64 -0.85 -8.87
C LEU A 21 9.04 0.61 -8.63
N LYS A 22 10.33 0.89 -8.39
CA LYS A 22 10.78 2.25 -8.01
C LYS A 22 10.42 3.35 -9.01
N ASP A 23 10.31 2.99 -10.28
CA ASP A 23 10.05 3.93 -11.38
C ASP A 23 8.55 4.03 -11.70
N VAL A 24 7.68 3.26 -11.04
CA VAL A 24 6.22 3.27 -11.24
C VAL A 24 5.54 4.12 -10.16
N ARG A 25 4.69 5.05 -10.59
CA ARG A 25 3.97 5.95 -9.68
C ARG A 25 2.85 5.22 -8.93
N ALA A 26 2.47 5.74 -7.76
CA ALA A 26 1.39 5.16 -6.95
C ALA A 26 0.03 5.20 -7.66
N ASP A 27 -0.31 6.32 -8.29
CA ASP A 27 -1.55 6.48 -9.05
C ASP A 27 -1.64 5.51 -10.25
N ASP A 28 -0.52 5.27 -10.94
CA ASP A 28 -0.44 4.27 -12.02
C ASP A 28 -0.57 2.83 -11.51
N LEU A 29 0.08 2.48 -10.39
CA LEU A 29 -0.06 1.15 -9.77
C LEU A 29 -1.51 0.85 -9.39
N ALA A 30 -2.19 1.84 -8.80
CA ALA A 30 -3.61 1.74 -8.48
C ALA A 30 -4.46 1.56 -9.74
N ALA A 31 -4.20 2.33 -10.80
CA ALA A 31 -4.96 2.25 -12.05
C ALA A 31 -4.88 0.86 -12.69
N ILE A 32 -3.69 0.22 -12.67
CA ILE A 32 -3.50 -1.15 -13.15
C ILE A 32 -4.39 -2.13 -12.38
N ALA A 33 -4.36 -2.08 -11.04
CA ALA A 33 -5.15 -2.97 -10.21
C ALA A 33 -6.65 -2.74 -10.34
N LEU A 34 -7.10 -1.48 -10.42
CA LEU A 34 -8.51 -1.11 -10.61
C LEU A 34 -9.07 -1.68 -11.92
N LYS A 35 -8.35 -1.46 -13.03
CA LYS A 35 -8.76 -1.92 -14.36
C LYS A 35 -8.91 -3.43 -14.41
N GLU A 36 -7.93 -4.15 -13.85
CA GLU A 36 -7.98 -5.61 -13.82
C GLU A 36 -9.11 -6.12 -12.90
N ALA A 37 -9.29 -5.54 -11.71
CA ALA A 37 -10.32 -5.99 -10.78
C ALA A 37 -11.72 -5.91 -11.40
N VAL A 38 -12.03 -4.80 -12.08
CA VAL A 38 -13.31 -4.60 -12.78
C VAL A 38 -13.44 -5.54 -13.99
N SER A 39 -12.36 -5.71 -14.77
CA SER A 39 -12.34 -6.66 -15.88
C SER A 39 -12.60 -8.10 -15.42
N ARG A 40 -11.99 -8.54 -14.30
CA ARG A 40 -12.19 -9.88 -13.72
C ARG A 40 -13.60 -10.08 -13.16
N ALA A 41 -14.21 -9.00 -12.66
CA ALA A 41 -15.59 -9.02 -12.19
C ALA A 41 -16.62 -9.11 -13.32
N GLY A 42 -16.21 -8.84 -14.57
CA GLY A 42 -17.15 -8.73 -15.70
C GLY A 42 -18.09 -7.53 -15.57
N VAL A 43 -17.66 -6.48 -14.88
CA VAL A 43 -18.41 -5.25 -14.64
C VAL A 43 -17.94 -4.19 -15.64
N GLU A 44 -18.85 -3.40 -16.19
CA GLU A 44 -18.47 -2.22 -16.98
C GLU A 44 -18.08 -1.07 -16.05
N PRO A 45 -17.02 -0.29 -16.33
CA PRO A 45 -16.57 0.79 -15.44
C PRO A 45 -17.65 1.83 -15.10
N LYS A 46 -18.64 2.04 -15.97
CA LYS A 46 -19.77 2.95 -15.76
C LYS A 46 -20.80 2.47 -14.72
N ASP A 47 -20.80 1.17 -14.41
CA ASP A 47 -21.72 0.54 -13.47
C ASP A 47 -21.12 0.51 -12.05
N VAL A 48 -19.93 1.09 -11.85
CA VAL A 48 -19.30 1.25 -10.54
C VAL A 48 -19.81 2.53 -9.89
N ASP A 49 -20.39 2.41 -8.70
CA ASP A 49 -21.00 3.51 -7.95
C ASP A 49 -19.97 4.36 -7.19
N ASP A 50 -18.85 3.75 -6.75
CA ASP A 50 -17.73 4.46 -6.10
C ASP A 50 -16.43 3.64 -6.15
N VAL A 51 -15.31 4.34 -5.99
CA VAL A 51 -13.97 3.75 -5.83
C VAL A 51 -13.35 4.23 -4.53
N ILE A 52 -13.14 3.31 -3.59
CA ILE A 52 -12.58 3.62 -2.27
C ILE A 52 -11.17 3.01 -2.18
N LEU A 53 -10.13 3.83 -2.14
CA LEU A 53 -8.76 3.34 -1.96
C LEU A 53 -8.14 3.83 -0.65
N GLY A 54 -7.49 2.92 0.06
CA GLY A 54 -6.63 3.23 1.18
C GLY A 54 -5.25 3.73 0.75
N CYS A 55 -4.76 4.81 1.36
CA CYS A 55 -3.40 5.32 1.12
C CYS A 55 -2.86 6.04 2.37
N ALA A 56 -1.73 5.59 2.92
CA ALA A 56 -1.24 6.07 4.21
C ALA A 56 -0.50 7.42 4.09
N ASN A 57 0.25 7.61 3.01
CA ASN A 57 0.92 8.87 2.68
C ASN A 57 0.38 9.44 1.37
N GLN A 58 -0.10 10.68 1.39
CA GLN A 58 -0.73 11.33 0.22
C GLN A 58 -0.05 12.67 -0.10
N ALA A 59 1.25 12.74 0.18
CA ALA A 59 2.05 13.95 0.01
C ALA A 59 2.70 14.04 -1.39
N GLY A 60 2.79 12.90 -2.09
CA GLY A 60 3.58 12.76 -3.31
C GLY A 60 2.71 12.69 -4.55
N GLU A 61 2.97 11.69 -5.36
CA GLU A 61 2.23 11.41 -6.59
C GLU A 61 0.80 10.94 -6.34
N ASP A 62 0.56 10.44 -5.12
CA ASP A 62 -0.70 10.04 -4.50
C ASP A 62 -1.50 11.20 -3.87
N ASN A 63 -1.13 12.46 -4.14
CA ASN A 63 -1.79 13.63 -3.57
C ASN A 63 -3.23 13.84 -4.09
N ARG A 64 -4.01 14.59 -3.31
CA ARG A 64 -5.33 15.13 -3.70
C ARG A 64 -6.28 14.06 -4.26
N ASN A 65 -6.46 12.99 -3.48
CA ASN A 65 -7.38 11.88 -3.74
C ASN A 65 -6.90 10.90 -4.84
N VAL A 66 -5.96 10.02 -4.50
CA VAL A 66 -5.40 9.01 -5.41
C VAL A 66 -6.45 8.04 -5.96
N ALA A 67 -7.53 7.74 -5.23
CA ALA A 67 -8.65 6.94 -5.75
C ALA A 67 -9.26 7.58 -7.00
N ARG A 68 -9.50 8.90 -6.96
CA ARG A 68 -10.01 9.66 -8.10
C ARG A 68 -9.01 9.77 -9.24
N MET A 69 -7.72 9.94 -8.95
CA MET A 69 -6.70 9.98 -10.00
C MET A 69 -6.57 8.62 -10.69
N ALA A 70 -6.49 7.54 -9.91
CA ALA A 70 -6.31 6.18 -10.40
C ALA A 70 -7.50 5.70 -11.24
N LEU A 71 -8.75 5.95 -10.83
CA LEU A 71 -9.91 5.54 -11.63
C LEU A 71 -9.95 6.24 -13.00
N LEU A 72 -9.57 7.53 -13.06
CA LEU A 72 -9.51 8.27 -14.31
C LEU A 72 -8.40 7.75 -15.21
N LEU A 73 -7.22 7.46 -14.65
CA LEU A 73 -6.11 6.82 -15.36
C LEU A 73 -6.47 5.40 -15.85
N ALA A 74 -7.31 4.68 -15.10
CA ALA A 74 -7.82 3.37 -15.48
C ALA A 74 -8.92 3.43 -16.57
N GLY A 75 -9.37 4.63 -16.96
CA GLY A 75 -10.36 4.84 -18.02
C GLY A 75 -11.82 4.77 -17.57
N PHE A 76 -12.10 4.93 -16.28
CA PHE A 76 -13.47 5.01 -15.78
C PHE A 76 -14.14 6.31 -16.25
N PRO A 77 -15.47 6.34 -16.43
CA PRO A 77 -16.20 7.57 -16.72
C PRO A 77 -16.01 8.62 -15.63
N VAL A 78 -16.09 9.89 -16.02
CA VAL A 78 -15.88 11.01 -15.09
C VAL A 78 -16.96 11.10 -14.02
N GLU A 79 -18.12 10.50 -14.26
CA GLU A 79 -19.26 10.41 -13.35
C GLU A 79 -18.99 9.51 -12.15
N VAL A 80 -18.10 8.52 -12.26
CA VAL A 80 -17.79 7.57 -11.18
C VAL A 80 -17.00 8.29 -10.09
N PRO A 81 -17.53 8.46 -8.87
CA PRO A 81 -16.80 9.11 -7.80
C PRO A 81 -15.63 8.24 -7.31
N GLY A 82 -14.75 8.87 -6.54
CA GLY A 82 -13.69 8.14 -5.87
C GLY A 82 -13.25 8.88 -4.63
N GLN A 83 -12.87 8.15 -3.59
CA GLN A 83 -12.42 8.70 -2.32
C GLN A 83 -11.23 7.93 -1.75
N THR A 84 -10.30 8.68 -1.17
CA THR A 84 -9.10 8.10 -0.55
C THR A 84 -9.25 8.13 0.97
N VAL A 85 -9.15 6.97 1.59
CA VAL A 85 -9.24 6.81 3.05
C VAL A 85 -7.87 6.59 3.67
N ASN A 86 -7.67 7.08 4.89
CA ASN A 86 -6.42 6.89 5.62
C ASN A 86 -6.68 6.38 7.04
N ARG A 87 -6.31 5.11 7.26
CA ARG A 87 -6.17 4.45 8.57
C ARG A 87 -4.78 3.79 8.66
N LEU A 88 -3.75 4.49 8.18
CA LEU A 88 -2.36 4.01 8.12
C LEU A 88 -2.27 2.61 7.48
N CYS A 89 -1.57 1.65 8.10
CA CYS A 89 -1.42 0.28 7.60
C CYS A 89 -2.76 -0.43 7.35
N GLY A 90 -3.84 -0.02 8.04
CA GLY A 90 -5.18 -0.58 7.89
C GLY A 90 -6.03 0.06 6.79
N SER A 91 -5.49 1.00 6.00
CA SER A 91 -6.29 1.80 5.06
C SER A 91 -6.97 0.96 3.98
N GLY A 92 -6.27 -0.05 3.42
CA GLY A 92 -6.87 -0.91 2.40
C GLY A 92 -8.07 -1.71 2.93
N MET A 93 -7.92 -2.30 4.13
CA MET A 93 -9.02 -3.01 4.79
C MET A 93 -10.15 -2.05 5.19
N GLN A 94 -9.83 -0.83 5.62
CA GLN A 94 -10.83 0.19 5.92
C GLN A 94 -11.66 0.56 4.68
N ALA A 95 -11.05 0.60 3.49
CA ALA A 95 -11.77 0.82 2.25
C ALA A 95 -12.77 -0.30 1.96
N THR A 96 -12.35 -1.56 2.09
CA THR A 96 -13.24 -2.73 1.93
C THR A 96 -14.40 -2.72 2.93
N ILE A 97 -14.13 -2.36 4.19
CA ILE A 97 -15.18 -2.22 5.22
C ILE A 97 -16.14 -1.08 4.89
N ALA A 98 -15.66 0.04 4.35
CA ALA A 98 -16.51 1.16 3.95
C ALA A 98 -17.43 0.74 2.78
N ALA A 99 -16.88 0.10 1.75
CA ALA A 99 -17.64 -0.41 0.62
C ALA A 99 -18.74 -1.39 1.04
N ALA A 100 -18.41 -2.35 1.92
CA ALA A 100 -19.40 -3.29 2.44
C ALA A 100 -20.55 -2.59 3.18
N ARG A 101 -20.26 -1.51 3.92
CA ARG A 101 -21.28 -0.72 4.64
C ARG A 101 -22.19 0.05 3.69
N GLU A 102 -21.65 0.67 2.65
CA GLU A 102 -22.44 1.38 1.64
C GLU A 102 -23.42 0.43 0.93
N ILE A 103 -22.95 -0.76 0.54
CA ILE A 103 -23.80 -1.80 -0.07
C ILE A 103 -24.87 -2.27 0.92
N GLN A 104 -24.48 -2.59 2.16
CA GLN A 104 -25.41 -3.02 3.20
C GLN A 104 -26.46 -1.96 3.58
N ALA A 105 -26.13 -0.68 3.40
CA ALA A 105 -27.05 0.43 3.59
C ALA A 105 -28.00 0.64 2.39
N GLY A 106 -27.75 -0.03 1.26
CA GLY A 106 -28.50 0.15 0.01
C GLY A 106 -28.15 1.46 -0.71
N ALA A 107 -26.96 2.01 -0.47
CA ALA A 107 -26.50 3.27 -1.08
C ALA A 107 -25.72 3.04 -2.39
N ALA A 108 -25.25 1.81 -2.62
CA ALA A 108 -24.51 1.41 -3.81
C ALA A 108 -24.71 -0.09 -4.06
N ASP A 109 -24.54 -0.52 -5.31
CA ASP A 109 -24.60 -1.93 -5.72
C ASP A 109 -23.20 -2.46 -6.04
N VAL A 110 -22.32 -1.65 -6.64
CA VAL A 110 -20.97 -2.05 -7.03
C VAL A 110 -19.94 -1.00 -6.62
N ILE A 111 -19.00 -1.39 -5.75
CA ILE A 111 -17.89 -0.52 -5.32
C ILE A 111 -16.57 -1.26 -5.53
N VAL A 112 -15.58 -0.57 -6.08
CA VAL A 112 -14.20 -1.07 -6.10
C VAL A 112 -13.47 -0.57 -4.85
N ALA A 113 -12.98 -1.50 -4.03
CA ALA A 113 -12.27 -1.17 -2.80
C ALA A 113 -10.89 -1.82 -2.73
N GLY A 114 -9.91 -1.10 -2.18
CA GLY A 114 -8.56 -1.61 -2.04
C GLY A 114 -7.62 -0.58 -1.46
N GLY A 115 -6.36 -0.56 -1.89
CA GLY A 115 -5.41 0.45 -1.48
C GLY A 115 -4.18 0.51 -2.36
N VAL A 116 -3.40 1.57 -2.19
CA VAL A 116 -2.14 1.78 -2.90
C VAL A 116 -1.15 2.50 -2.02
N GLU A 117 0.13 2.20 -2.22
CA GLU A 117 1.24 2.84 -1.54
C GLU A 117 2.48 2.76 -2.43
N SER A 118 3.29 3.83 -2.46
CA SER A 118 4.63 3.80 -3.06
C SER A 118 5.64 4.43 -2.13
N MET A 119 6.15 3.62 -1.19
CA MET A 119 7.11 4.07 -0.18
C MET A 119 8.41 4.57 -0.82
N THR A 120 8.86 3.93 -1.90
CA THR A 120 10.05 4.35 -2.67
C THR A 120 9.93 5.76 -3.23
N ARG A 121 8.70 6.19 -3.54
CA ARG A 121 8.40 7.46 -4.19
C ARG A 121 7.78 8.49 -3.24
N ALA A 122 7.76 8.19 -1.94
CA ALA A 122 7.33 9.10 -0.91
C ALA A 122 8.23 10.35 -0.92
N PRO A 123 7.67 11.57 -1.02
CA PRO A 123 8.48 12.77 -1.11
C PRO A 123 9.08 13.14 0.26
N TRP A 124 9.95 14.14 0.23
CA TRP A 124 10.29 14.88 1.44
C TRP A 124 9.28 16.03 1.63
N VAL A 125 8.92 16.32 2.88
CA VAL A 125 8.06 17.47 3.23
C VAL A 125 8.78 18.42 4.18
N MET A 126 8.48 19.71 4.09
CA MET A 126 8.98 20.72 5.03
C MET A 126 7.84 21.56 5.57
N ALA A 127 8.01 22.08 6.79
CA ALA A 127 7.10 23.07 7.33
C ALA A 127 7.15 24.35 6.47
N LYS A 128 6.04 25.09 6.44
CA LYS A 128 6.06 26.44 5.90
C LYS A 128 6.99 27.32 6.76
N PRO A 129 7.67 28.31 6.17
CA PRO A 129 8.41 29.31 6.96
C PRO A 129 7.52 30.03 7.96
N ASP A 130 8.06 30.31 9.15
CA ASP A 130 7.37 31.08 10.21
C ASP A 130 7.36 32.60 9.95
N GLY A 131 7.86 33.06 8.80
CA GLY A 131 7.91 34.46 8.40
C GLY A 131 8.53 34.67 7.02
N PRO A 132 8.54 35.92 6.51
CA PRO A 132 8.99 36.23 5.15
C PRO A 132 10.50 36.01 4.91
N TYR A 133 11.32 36.14 5.96
CA TYR A 133 12.77 35.98 5.89
C TYR A 133 13.27 35.10 7.05
N PRO A 134 12.98 33.78 7.03
CA PRO A 134 13.36 32.88 8.10
C PRO A 134 14.89 32.77 8.19
N ARG A 135 15.42 32.71 9.41
CA ARG A 135 16.85 32.46 9.67
C ARG A 135 17.03 31.09 10.30
N GLY A 136 18.15 30.45 10.02
CA GLY A 136 18.55 29.18 10.65
C GLY A 136 18.20 27.94 9.82
N PRO A 137 18.62 26.76 10.30
CA PRO A 137 18.42 25.51 9.59
C PRO A 137 16.95 25.15 9.45
N GLN A 138 16.60 24.46 8.37
CA GLN A 138 15.27 23.93 8.10
C GLN A 138 15.35 22.41 8.01
N THR A 139 14.31 21.73 8.48
CA THR A 139 14.23 20.27 8.43
C THR A 139 13.25 19.84 7.34
N ALA A 140 13.74 19.00 6.43
CA ALA A 140 12.89 18.22 5.54
C ALA A 140 12.68 16.83 6.16
N TYR A 141 11.47 16.32 6.12
CA TYR A 141 11.06 15.03 6.65
C TYR A 141 10.80 14.06 5.51
N ASP A 142 11.46 12.90 5.54
CA ASP A 142 11.10 11.78 4.67
C ASP A 142 9.69 11.32 5.00
N THR A 143 8.83 11.21 3.98
CA THR A 143 7.44 10.79 4.19
C THR A 143 7.22 9.28 4.12
N ALA A 144 8.22 8.49 3.72
CA ALA A 144 8.11 7.05 3.52
C ALA A 144 7.63 6.34 4.80
N LEU A 145 8.18 6.70 5.97
CA LEU A 145 7.81 6.12 7.26
C LEU A 145 8.04 7.08 8.42
N GLY A 146 7.34 6.80 9.52
CA GLY A 146 7.68 7.30 10.86
C GLY A 146 7.03 8.62 11.24
N TRP A 147 7.34 9.03 12.48
CA TRP A 147 6.90 10.29 13.06
C TRP A 147 7.57 11.49 12.38
N ARG A 148 6.77 12.48 12.00
CA ARG A 148 7.23 13.74 11.39
C ARG A 148 6.37 14.90 11.85
N LEU A 149 6.92 16.13 11.82
CA LEU A 149 6.23 17.35 12.26
C LEU A 149 5.52 17.16 13.62
N VAL A 150 6.24 16.55 14.56
CA VAL A 150 5.67 16.00 15.79
C VAL A 150 5.09 17.11 16.67
N ASN A 151 3.83 16.94 17.09
CA ASN A 151 3.23 17.79 18.11
C ASN A 151 3.87 17.52 19.49
N PRO A 152 4.43 18.53 20.18
CA PRO A 152 5.06 18.35 21.50
C PRO A 152 4.14 17.72 22.55
N ARG A 153 2.83 18.03 22.50
CA ARG A 153 1.84 17.43 23.41
C ARG A 153 1.66 15.93 23.14
N MET A 154 1.69 15.51 21.87
CA MET A 154 1.61 14.10 21.51
C MET A 154 2.80 13.32 22.08
N ALA A 155 4.01 13.85 21.89
CA ALA A 155 5.24 13.27 22.42
C ALA A 155 5.20 13.17 23.96
N ALA A 156 4.69 14.19 24.66
CA ALA A 156 4.59 14.18 26.11
C ALA A 156 3.53 13.20 26.65
N MET A 157 2.37 13.07 26.00
CA MET A 157 1.27 12.23 26.48
C MET A 157 1.49 10.74 26.20
N TYR A 158 2.03 10.39 25.03
CA TYR A 158 2.06 9.01 24.54
C TYR A 158 3.43 8.57 23.99
N GLY A 159 4.38 9.49 23.84
CA GLY A 159 5.65 9.25 23.15
C GLY A 159 5.50 9.22 21.63
N THR A 160 6.63 9.05 20.94
CA THR A 160 6.73 8.95 19.48
C THR A 160 7.60 7.76 19.07
N LEU A 161 7.24 6.60 19.61
CA LEU A 161 7.94 5.36 19.32
C LEU A 161 7.80 5.00 17.83
N GLN A 162 8.91 4.62 17.23
CA GLN A 162 8.91 3.99 15.92
C GLN A 162 8.24 2.62 15.99
N MET A 163 7.71 2.14 14.87
CA MET A 163 6.99 0.87 14.83
C MET A 163 7.86 -0.31 15.30
N GLY A 164 9.16 -0.31 14.98
CA GLY A 164 10.11 -1.30 15.50
C GLY A 164 10.18 -1.32 17.04
N GLU A 165 10.22 -0.15 17.68
CA GLU A 165 10.22 -0.06 19.15
C GLU A 165 8.91 -0.57 19.76
N THR A 166 7.77 -0.37 19.07
CA THR A 166 6.50 -0.96 19.52
C THR A 166 6.49 -2.47 19.41
N ALA A 167 7.14 -3.04 18.37
CA ALA A 167 7.30 -4.48 18.22
C ALA A 167 8.19 -5.06 19.32
N GLU A 168 9.31 -4.40 19.66
CA GLU A 168 10.17 -4.80 20.78
C GLU A 168 9.42 -4.82 22.12
N ARG A 169 8.57 -3.82 22.38
CA ARG A 169 7.73 -3.80 23.59
C ARG A 169 6.74 -4.97 23.64
N VAL A 170 6.16 -5.34 22.51
CA VAL A 170 5.28 -6.52 22.42
C VAL A 170 6.09 -7.79 22.66
N ALA A 171 7.24 -7.94 22.01
CA ALA A 171 8.11 -9.10 22.19
C ALA A 171 8.55 -9.25 23.66
N GLN A 172 8.97 -8.16 24.31
CA GLN A 172 9.33 -8.17 25.72
C GLN A 172 8.15 -8.51 26.63
N LYS A 173 6.97 -7.90 26.40
CA LYS A 173 5.79 -8.10 27.25
C LYS A 173 5.26 -9.53 27.21
N TYR A 174 5.32 -10.16 26.05
CA TYR A 174 4.82 -11.52 25.83
C TYR A 174 5.94 -12.57 25.74
N GLU A 175 7.16 -12.20 26.11
CA GLU A 175 8.34 -13.08 26.15
C GLU A 175 8.59 -13.83 24.82
N VAL A 176 8.37 -13.14 23.69
CA VAL A 176 8.58 -13.72 22.35
C VAL A 176 10.09 -13.74 22.05
N SER A 177 10.66 -14.95 22.07
CA SER A 177 12.10 -15.16 21.89
C SER A 177 12.60 -14.71 20.51
N ARG A 178 13.90 -14.40 20.40
CA ARG A 178 14.53 -14.08 19.11
C ARG A 178 14.43 -15.26 18.15
N GLU A 179 14.62 -16.47 18.67
CA GLU A 179 14.54 -17.72 17.94
C GLU A 179 13.15 -17.93 17.34
N ASP A 180 12.08 -17.63 18.08
CA ASP A 180 10.70 -17.73 17.59
C ASP A 180 10.40 -16.70 16.50
N GLN A 181 10.91 -15.47 16.65
CA GLN A 181 10.79 -14.42 15.64
C GLN A 181 11.49 -14.82 14.33
N ASP A 182 12.74 -15.31 14.41
CA ASP A 182 13.50 -15.76 13.25
C ASP A 182 12.88 -17.00 12.61
N ALA A 183 12.41 -17.97 13.41
CA ALA A 183 11.71 -19.14 12.90
C ALA A 183 10.40 -18.77 12.19
N PHE A 184 9.67 -17.77 12.69
CA PHE A 184 8.49 -17.22 12.02
C PHE A 184 8.86 -16.56 10.69
N ALA A 185 9.89 -15.73 10.66
CA ALA A 185 10.36 -15.06 9.45
C ALA A 185 10.82 -16.05 8.37
N LEU A 186 11.57 -17.10 8.75
CA LEU A 186 12.00 -18.15 7.83
C LEU A 186 10.81 -18.90 7.22
N ARG A 187 9.83 -19.31 8.05
CA ARG A 187 8.61 -19.97 7.57
C ARG A 187 7.82 -19.07 6.62
N SER A 188 7.80 -17.76 6.87
CA SER A 188 7.13 -16.79 6.00
C SER A 188 7.77 -16.78 4.60
N HIS A 189 9.09 -16.67 4.51
CA HIS A 189 9.82 -16.73 3.23
C HIS A 189 9.60 -18.06 2.49
N GLN A 190 9.68 -19.19 3.20
CA GLN A 190 9.46 -20.52 2.61
C GLN A 190 8.05 -20.67 2.02
N ARG A 191 7.03 -20.20 2.74
CA ARG A 191 5.62 -20.25 2.29
C ARG A 191 5.37 -19.35 1.10
N ALA A 192 5.87 -18.11 1.13
CA ALA A 192 5.72 -17.17 0.01
C ALA A 192 6.34 -17.73 -1.28
N LEU A 193 7.58 -18.26 -1.19
CA LEU A 193 8.25 -18.87 -2.34
C LEU A 193 7.54 -20.13 -2.84
N ALA A 194 7.00 -20.96 -1.94
CA ALA A 194 6.19 -22.11 -2.32
C ALA A 194 4.92 -21.67 -3.06
N ALA A 195 4.26 -20.60 -2.59
CA ALA A 195 3.07 -20.04 -3.25
C ALA A 195 3.40 -19.48 -4.65
N GLN A 196 4.50 -18.74 -4.81
CA GLN A 196 4.98 -18.29 -6.12
C GLN A 196 5.26 -19.48 -7.05
N ARG A 197 6.06 -20.46 -6.61
CA ARG A 197 6.40 -21.64 -7.43
C ARG A 197 5.19 -22.48 -7.83
N SER A 198 4.16 -22.53 -6.98
CA SER A 198 2.92 -23.26 -7.26
C SER A 198 1.99 -22.55 -8.25
N GLY A 199 2.27 -21.29 -8.62
CA GLY A 199 1.38 -20.47 -9.45
C GLY A 199 0.22 -19.84 -8.69
N ARG A 200 0.00 -20.16 -7.41
CA ARG A 200 -1.11 -19.63 -6.61
C ARG A 200 -1.15 -18.09 -6.59
N LEU A 201 0.00 -17.43 -6.44
CA LEU A 201 0.03 -15.95 -6.43
C LEU A 201 -0.20 -15.36 -7.83
N ALA A 202 0.07 -16.10 -8.90
CA ALA A 202 -0.18 -15.62 -10.26
C ALA A 202 -1.69 -15.46 -10.56
N GLU A 203 -2.56 -16.12 -9.80
CA GLU A 203 -4.02 -15.95 -9.91
C GLU A 203 -4.49 -14.56 -9.45
N GLU A 204 -3.83 -13.97 -8.46
CA GLU A 204 -4.18 -12.65 -7.90
C GLU A 204 -3.33 -11.51 -8.46
N ILE A 205 -2.14 -11.81 -8.99
CA ILE A 205 -1.20 -10.80 -9.52
C ILE A 205 -1.59 -10.34 -10.93
N VAL A 206 -1.58 -9.03 -11.11
CA VAL A 206 -1.63 -8.34 -12.40
C VAL A 206 -0.20 -7.92 -12.77
N PRO A 207 0.33 -8.36 -13.92
CA PRO A 207 1.65 -7.93 -14.37
C PRO A 207 1.77 -6.41 -14.49
N VAL A 208 2.92 -5.87 -14.10
CA VAL A 208 3.24 -4.45 -14.29
C VAL A 208 4.32 -4.33 -15.34
N GLU A 209 4.07 -3.54 -16.39
CA GLU A 209 5.06 -3.25 -17.42
C GLU A 209 5.87 -2.01 -17.05
N VAL A 210 7.19 -2.16 -16.96
CA VAL A 210 8.12 -1.08 -16.63
C VAL A 210 8.97 -0.76 -17.85
N LEU A 211 8.80 0.44 -18.38
CA LEU A 211 9.57 0.92 -19.53
C LEU A 211 11.08 0.91 -19.22
N GLN A 212 11.84 0.31 -20.13
CA GLN A 212 13.30 0.28 -20.04
C GLN A 212 13.90 1.42 -20.86
N LYS A 213 15.08 1.92 -20.44
CA LYS A 213 15.79 2.97 -21.21
C LYS A 213 16.16 2.53 -22.64
N LYS A 214 16.32 1.22 -22.84
CA LYS A 214 16.56 0.57 -24.13
C LYS A 214 15.91 -0.81 -24.10
N GLY A 215 15.26 -1.20 -25.19
CA GLY A 215 14.62 -2.51 -25.33
C GLY A 215 13.14 -2.54 -24.94
N GLU A 216 12.59 -3.76 -24.89
CA GLU A 216 11.19 -4.01 -24.54
C GLU A 216 10.92 -3.70 -23.06
N ALA A 217 9.65 -3.40 -22.73
CA ALA A 217 9.24 -3.17 -21.36
C ALA A 217 9.48 -4.43 -20.51
N LEU A 218 10.00 -4.23 -19.30
CA LEU A 218 10.17 -5.32 -18.35
C LEU A 218 8.81 -5.65 -17.74
N ARG A 219 8.35 -6.87 -17.95
CA ARG A 219 7.10 -7.36 -17.39
C ARG A 219 7.35 -7.99 -16.02
N LEU A 220 6.91 -7.32 -14.97
CA LEU A 220 7.02 -7.76 -13.59
C LEU A 220 5.80 -8.60 -13.21
N VAL A 221 6.03 -9.85 -12.81
CA VAL A 221 4.96 -10.82 -12.51
C VAL A 221 5.05 -11.45 -11.13
N ASP A 222 6.15 -11.20 -10.41
CA ASP A 222 6.47 -11.85 -9.14
C ASP A 222 6.76 -10.82 -8.05
N ASP A 223 6.38 -11.15 -6.82
CA ASP A 223 6.77 -10.41 -5.63
C ASP A 223 8.30 -10.49 -5.44
N GLU A 224 8.96 -9.35 -5.22
CA GLU A 224 10.42 -9.24 -5.08
C GLU A 224 10.89 -9.55 -3.64
N GLY A 225 9.99 -9.42 -2.66
CA GLY A 225 10.29 -9.54 -1.23
C GLY A 225 10.87 -10.91 -0.81
N PRO A 226 10.26 -12.04 -1.21
CA PRO A 226 10.70 -13.37 -0.78
C PRO A 226 12.17 -13.68 -1.15
N ARG A 227 12.92 -14.31 -0.23
CA ARG A 227 14.36 -14.60 -0.34
C ARG A 227 14.61 -16.09 -0.21
N ALA A 228 15.05 -16.73 -1.29
CA ALA A 228 15.26 -18.18 -1.36
C ALA A 228 16.45 -18.67 -0.52
N ASP A 229 17.40 -17.79 -0.28
CA ASP A 229 18.62 -18.00 0.52
C ASP A 229 18.42 -17.70 2.01
N THR A 230 17.21 -17.37 2.47
CA THR A 230 16.93 -17.16 3.89
C THR A 230 17.24 -18.42 4.70
N SER A 231 18.08 -18.29 5.74
CA SER A 231 18.39 -19.34 6.70
C SER A 231 18.34 -18.79 8.13
N LEU A 232 18.24 -19.68 9.13
CA LEU A 232 18.28 -19.24 10.54
C LEU A 232 19.63 -18.60 10.88
N GLU A 233 20.73 -19.11 10.32
CA GLU A 233 22.08 -18.57 10.54
C GLU A 233 22.24 -17.17 9.94
N ALA A 234 21.57 -16.89 8.82
CA ALA A 234 21.55 -15.57 8.22
C ALA A 234 20.66 -14.61 9.02
N LEU A 235 19.48 -15.06 9.47
CA LEU A 235 18.55 -14.27 10.26
C LEU A 235 19.12 -13.90 11.63
N ALA A 236 19.80 -14.83 12.31
CA ALA A 236 20.42 -14.60 13.62
C ALA A 236 21.53 -13.54 13.63
N LYS A 237 22.02 -13.11 12.45
CA LYS A 237 23.05 -12.07 12.30
C LYS A 237 22.46 -10.66 12.08
N LEU A 238 21.14 -10.55 11.92
CA LEU A 238 20.43 -9.27 11.76
C LEU A 238 20.19 -8.57 13.11
#